data_AF-A0A7X7I7P9-F1
#
_entry.id   AF-A0A7X7I7P9-F1
#
_cell.length_a   1.000
_cell.length_b   1.000
_cell.length_c   1.000
_cell.angle_alpha   90.00
_cell.angle_beta   90.00
_cell.angle_gamma   90.00
#
_symmetry.space_group_name_H-M   'P 1'
#
loop_
_entity.id
_entity.type
_entity.pdbx_description
1 polymer ?
#
loop_
_entity_poly.entity_id
_entity_poly.type
_entity_poly.pdbx_seq_one_letter_code
_entity_poly.pdbx_strand_id
1 'polypeptide(L)'
;MEKGIDFMEESLFSDTNDYGAQLLWPEAIVFGIGSTVSNDVKPVLIFDEHSCDKMTFDSCSDRVTKYIQITKNSNISPSILTILNEVSVIDRFGHVHPQHLHSLIKSLHNVRFLISKGESSSDEIRETLSPTWKRTLIDACITGMVYAIENDIDVIDDFAGKKEALQKSLKYYVEYTPHKANPLFEDARQQIATNFGNQRIVFKDAVLKDASGKVLLDSNGKPICQLLILSRICHACNAAWGEDITNILMMHFWEIEFQKQINFLTLINELDSSPLDSKPFEKRTTLGIIRRETLQKVEVRKEVFDHQTQKNKIVRRQASIWVLNIVQGVNSFNANQAALNFINSKNDGCGVLLLEDSSLGTKALFRANSFPVDIWKKIIGAVKTIEPQCWYDPSTDPSNPAPFINNGTKAHQYVQRSALDIYSLCRLIENILHNP
;
A
#
# COMPACT_ATOMS: atom_id res chain seq x y z
N MET A 1 7.19 31.61 -23.57
CA MET A 1 6.24 30.54 -23.16
C MET A 1 7.06 29.28 -23.01
N GLU A 2 7.37 28.89 -21.78
CA GLU A 2 7.91 27.56 -21.54
C GLU A 2 6.84 26.55 -21.98
N LYS A 3 7.16 25.75 -23.00
CA LYS A 3 6.35 24.56 -23.30
C LYS A 3 6.43 23.69 -22.06
N GLY A 4 5.32 23.58 -21.33
CA GLY A 4 5.19 22.61 -20.25
C GLY A 4 5.59 21.24 -20.79
N ILE A 5 6.34 20.47 -20.00
CA ILE A 5 6.56 19.07 -20.30
C ILE A 5 5.21 18.39 -20.10
N ASP A 6 4.56 17.96 -21.18
CA ASP A 6 3.36 17.14 -21.07
C ASP A 6 3.76 15.79 -20.45
N PHE A 7 3.34 15.57 -19.21
CA PHE A 7 3.49 14.28 -18.54
C PHE A 7 2.25 13.45 -18.81
N MET A 8 2.41 12.37 -19.59
CA MET A 8 1.36 11.42 -19.89
C MET A 8 1.73 10.07 -19.27
N GLU A 9 0.83 9.53 -18.43
CA GLU A 9 0.96 8.18 -17.88
C GLU A 9 0.27 7.24 -18.86
N GLU A 10 1.04 6.46 -19.61
CA GLU A 10 0.55 5.44 -20.54
C GLU A 10 1.09 4.07 -20.15
N SER A 11 0.26 3.05 -20.28
CA SER A 11 0.67 1.66 -20.05
C SER A 11 1.19 1.09 -21.35
N LEU A 12 2.51 0.89 -21.42
CA LEU A 12 3.17 0.25 -22.54
C LEU A 12 3.32 -1.24 -22.25
N PHE A 13 2.76 -2.07 -23.13
CA PHE A 13 2.83 -3.52 -23.03
C PHE A 13 3.82 -4.03 -24.06
N SER A 14 5.09 -4.16 -23.67
CA SER A 14 6.07 -4.86 -24.49
C SER A 14 7.07 -5.58 -23.61
N ASP A 15 7.25 -6.87 -23.88
CA ASP A 15 8.20 -7.75 -23.21
C ASP A 15 9.61 -7.64 -23.80
N THR A 16 9.76 -7.00 -24.96
CA THR A 16 10.96 -7.12 -25.80
C THR A 16 11.41 -5.83 -26.48
N ASN A 17 10.55 -4.83 -26.70
CA ASN A 17 10.99 -3.51 -27.19
C ASN A 17 10.03 -2.35 -26.91
N ASP A 18 10.55 -1.15 -26.73
CA ASP A 18 9.74 0.07 -26.53
C ASP A 18 9.38 0.79 -27.84
N TYR A 19 9.40 0.12 -29.00
CA TYR A 19 9.22 0.75 -30.32
C TYR A 19 7.87 1.47 -30.46
N GLY A 20 6.81 0.92 -29.85
CA GLY A 20 5.50 1.58 -29.79
C GLY A 20 5.52 2.89 -29.01
N ALA A 21 6.25 2.94 -27.89
CA ALA A 21 6.47 4.16 -27.12
C ALA A 21 7.26 5.19 -27.92
N GLN A 22 8.26 4.72 -28.66
CA GLN A 22 9.16 5.54 -29.46
C GLN A 22 8.45 6.18 -30.66
N LEU A 23 7.50 5.48 -31.28
CA LEU A 23 6.68 6.01 -32.38
C LEU A 23 5.67 7.06 -31.90
N LEU A 24 5.04 6.81 -30.75
CA LEU A 24 4.00 7.69 -30.21
C LEU A 24 4.60 8.92 -29.51
N TRP A 25 5.77 8.77 -28.90
CA TRP A 25 6.42 9.80 -28.08
C TRP A 25 7.93 9.93 -28.33
N PRO A 26 8.34 10.37 -29.53
CA PRO A 26 9.75 10.43 -29.92
C PRO A 26 10.60 11.40 -29.08
N GLU A 27 9.96 12.34 -28.36
CA GLU A 27 10.63 13.32 -27.48
C GLU A 27 10.40 13.06 -25.99
N ALA A 28 9.68 11.98 -25.61
CA ALA A 28 9.34 11.74 -24.22
C ALA A 28 10.48 11.11 -23.42
N ILE A 29 10.47 11.41 -22.12
CA ILE A 29 11.18 10.64 -21.10
C ILE A 29 10.32 9.41 -20.79
N VAL A 30 10.86 8.22 -21.00
CA VAL A 30 10.14 6.97 -20.73
C VAL A 30 10.43 6.53 -19.29
N PHE A 31 9.37 6.41 -18.51
CA PHE A 31 9.36 5.79 -17.18
C PHE A 31 8.69 4.42 -17.32
N GLY A 32 9.41 3.33 -17.05
CA GLY A 32 8.89 2.00 -17.29
C GLY A 32 9.63 0.92 -16.50
N ILE A 33 9.00 -0.23 -16.38
CA ILE A 33 9.52 -1.46 -15.79
C ILE A 33 9.98 -2.37 -16.94
N GLY A 34 11.28 -2.66 -17.04
CA GLY A 34 11.82 -3.64 -18.00
C GLY A 34 12.14 -3.13 -19.41
N SER A 35 12.34 -1.82 -19.57
CA SER A 35 12.82 -1.22 -20.82
C SER A 35 14.21 -1.75 -21.21
N THR A 36 14.26 -2.61 -22.21
CA THR A 36 15.53 -3.03 -22.82
C THR A 36 15.90 -2.07 -23.94
N VAL A 37 17.09 -1.47 -23.85
CA VAL A 37 17.65 -0.64 -24.92
C VAL A 37 18.02 -1.53 -26.10
N SER A 38 17.29 -1.46 -27.20
CA SER A 38 17.70 -2.08 -28.47
C SER A 38 18.89 -1.34 -29.08
N ASN A 39 19.80 -2.07 -29.75
CA ASN A 39 21.08 -1.54 -30.24
C ASN A 39 21.00 -0.40 -31.27
N ASP A 40 19.83 -0.16 -31.89
CA ASP A 40 19.76 0.69 -33.09
C ASP A 40 19.07 2.06 -32.88
N VAL A 41 18.36 2.29 -31.77
CA VAL A 41 17.72 3.59 -31.47
C VAL A 41 17.69 3.87 -29.96
N LYS A 42 18.19 5.03 -29.55
CA LYS A 42 18.25 5.47 -28.14
C LYS A 42 17.14 6.48 -27.82
N PRO A 43 16.22 6.19 -26.89
CA PRO A 43 15.36 7.24 -26.32
C PRO A 43 16.21 8.34 -25.67
N VAL A 44 15.65 9.55 -25.60
CA VAL A 44 16.36 10.72 -25.03
C VAL A 44 16.72 10.47 -23.56
N LEU A 45 15.82 9.84 -22.79
CA LEU A 45 16.04 9.38 -21.42
C LEU A 45 15.14 8.18 -21.08
N ILE A 46 15.72 7.13 -20.49
CA ILE A 46 15.00 6.05 -19.82
C ILE A 46 15.32 6.13 -18.33
N PHE A 47 14.29 6.14 -17.49
CA PHE A 47 14.44 5.90 -16.06
C PHE A 47 13.68 4.63 -15.70
N ASP A 48 14.43 3.53 -15.67
CA ASP A 48 13.95 2.20 -15.29
C ASP A 48 14.76 1.71 -14.09
N GLU A 49 14.03 1.37 -13.03
CA GLU A 49 14.59 0.82 -11.79
C GLU A 49 14.97 -0.67 -11.92
N HIS A 50 14.56 -1.33 -13.01
CA HIS A 50 14.66 -2.77 -13.25
C HIS A 50 15.55 -3.16 -14.44
N SER A 51 16.66 -2.43 -14.69
CA SER A 51 17.64 -2.84 -15.70
C SER A 51 18.18 -4.26 -15.42
N CYS A 52 18.16 -5.13 -16.44
CA CYS A 52 18.52 -6.56 -16.34
C CYS A 52 19.93 -6.84 -15.79
N ASP A 53 20.83 -5.85 -15.80
CA ASP A 53 22.18 -5.96 -15.25
C ASP A 53 22.35 -5.07 -14.02
N LYS A 54 22.34 -5.72 -12.85
CA LYS A 54 22.70 -5.20 -11.51
C LYS A 54 21.86 -4.01 -11.02
N MET A 55 21.23 -4.20 -9.86
CA MET A 55 20.56 -3.17 -9.04
C MET A 55 21.29 -1.82 -9.13
N THR A 56 20.77 -0.92 -9.95
CA THR A 56 21.22 0.46 -9.97
C THR A 56 20.51 1.15 -8.82
N PHE A 57 21.24 1.33 -7.71
CA PHE A 57 20.74 1.84 -6.42
C PHE A 57 20.13 3.25 -6.45
N ASP A 58 20.16 3.96 -7.57
CA ASP A 58 19.58 5.30 -7.69
C ASP A 58 18.08 5.20 -8.00
N SER A 59 17.25 5.82 -7.14
CA SER A 59 15.81 5.97 -7.36
C SER A 59 15.54 6.77 -8.65
N CYS A 60 14.36 6.62 -9.24
CA CYS A 60 14.01 7.42 -10.42
C CYS A 60 14.09 8.93 -10.14
N SER A 61 13.71 9.36 -8.94
CA SER A 61 13.85 10.75 -8.48
C SER A 61 15.30 11.23 -8.51
N ASP A 62 16.25 10.42 -8.02
CA ASP A 62 17.68 10.76 -8.03
C ASP A 62 18.20 10.94 -9.45
N ARG A 63 17.79 10.06 -10.37
CA ARG A 63 18.23 10.09 -11.76
C ARG A 63 17.69 11.31 -12.51
N VAL A 64 16.41 11.64 -12.33
CA VAL A 64 15.80 12.85 -12.90
C VAL A 64 16.47 14.11 -12.35
N THR A 65 16.75 14.15 -11.04
CA THR A 65 17.42 15.27 -10.39
C THR A 65 18.81 15.50 -10.99
N LYS A 66 19.63 14.44 -11.09
CA LYS A 66 20.96 14.50 -11.71
C LYS A 66 20.88 15.00 -13.15
N TYR A 67 19.91 14.49 -13.93
CA TYR A 67 19.70 14.93 -15.30
C TYR A 67 19.38 16.44 -15.39
N ILE A 68 18.44 16.94 -14.59
CA ILE A 68 18.09 18.37 -14.61
C ILE A 68 19.30 19.23 -14.25
N GLN A 69 20.06 18.86 -13.21
CA GLN A 69 21.25 19.58 -12.79
C GLN A 69 22.33 19.60 -13.88
N ILE A 70 22.61 18.46 -14.50
CA ILE A 70 23.68 18.32 -15.50
C ILE A 70 23.27 18.94 -16.84
N THR A 71 22.07 18.63 -17.33
CA THR A 71 21.66 18.97 -18.71
C THR A 71 21.02 20.35 -18.81
N LYS A 72 20.31 20.82 -17.77
CA LYS A 72 19.69 22.15 -17.77
C LYS A 72 20.51 23.20 -17.03
N ASN A 73 21.68 22.84 -16.49
CA ASN A 73 22.53 23.70 -15.65
C ASN A 73 21.71 24.47 -14.60
N SER A 74 20.69 23.81 -14.05
CA SER A 74 19.67 24.42 -13.21
C SER A 74 19.92 24.06 -11.75
N ASN A 75 20.02 25.06 -10.89
CA ASN A 75 20.09 24.86 -9.45
C ASN A 75 18.69 24.52 -8.92
N ILE A 76 18.54 23.31 -8.39
CA ILE A 76 17.30 22.89 -7.70
C ILE A 76 17.34 23.46 -6.28
N SER A 77 16.22 24.07 -5.84
CA SER A 77 16.11 24.66 -4.50
C SER A 77 16.38 23.62 -3.40
N PRO A 78 17.07 23.97 -2.29
CA PRO A 78 17.29 23.07 -1.16
C PRO A 78 16.00 22.49 -0.56
N SER A 79 14.90 23.25 -0.59
CA SER A 79 13.57 22.81 -0.15
C SER A 79 13.08 21.60 -0.96
N ILE A 80 13.20 21.69 -2.30
CA ILE A 80 12.84 20.62 -3.24
C ILE A 80 13.78 19.42 -3.03
N LEU A 81 15.09 19.64 -2.90
CA LEU A 81 16.06 18.57 -2.65
C LEU A 81 15.77 17.80 -1.34
N THR A 82 15.27 18.49 -0.32
CA THR A 82 14.89 17.85 0.96
C THR A 82 13.76 16.85 0.76
N ILE A 83 12.70 17.23 0.02
CA ILE A 83 11.58 16.35 -0.30
C ILE A 83 12.00 15.20 -1.21
N LEU A 84 12.80 15.50 -2.25
CA LEU A 84 13.31 14.48 -3.15
C LEU A 84 14.15 13.44 -2.42
N ASN A 85 15.01 13.86 -1.48
CA ASN A 85 15.81 12.95 -0.68
C ASN A 85 14.94 12.00 0.16
N GLU A 86 13.86 12.49 0.78
CA GLU A 86 12.90 11.62 1.48
C GLU A 86 12.25 10.60 0.55
N VAL A 87 11.77 11.03 -0.61
CA VAL A 87 11.18 10.14 -1.62
C VAL A 87 12.19 9.09 -2.07
N SER A 88 13.41 9.50 -2.42
CA SER A 88 14.49 8.61 -2.86
C SER A 88 14.88 7.58 -1.79
N VAL A 89 14.95 7.98 -0.52
CA VAL A 89 15.28 7.07 0.59
C VAL A 89 14.17 6.04 0.81
N ILE A 90 12.91 6.48 0.80
CA ILE A 90 11.75 5.58 0.95
C ILE A 90 11.64 4.62 -0.24
N ASP A 91 11.90 5.10 -1.44
CA ASP A 91 11.89 4.27 -2.65
C ASP A 91 12.97 3.19 -2.57
N ARG A 92 14.19 3.57 -2.18
CA ARG A 92 15.35 2.68 -2.11
C ARG A 92 15.29 1.67 -0.97
N PHE A 93 14.84 2.09 0.21
CA PHE A 93 14.95 1.28 1.44
C PHE A 93 13.59 0.89 2.04
N GLY A 94 12.48 1.46 1.58
CA GLY A 94 11.16 1.22 2.13
C GLY A 94 10.93 1.94 3.46
N HIS A 95 10.40 1.21 4.45
CA HIS A 95 10.13 1.71 5.81
C HIS A 95 9.23 2.96 5.92
N VAL A 96 8.37 3.15 4.93
CA VAL A 96 7.40 4.24 4.91
C VAL A 96 6.42 4.14 6.09
N HIS A 97 6.12 5.28 6.72
CA HIS A 97 5.09 5.33 7.75
C HIS A 97 3.68 5.15 7.14
N PRO A 98 2.73 4.47 7.82
CA PRO A 98 1.38 4.27 7.26
C PRO A 98 0.61 5.56 6.93
N GLN A 99 0.86 6.65 7.66
CA GLN A 99 0.24 7.97 7.42
C GLN A 99 1.02 8.85 6.42
N HIS A 100 2.06 8.31 5.77
CA HIS A 100 2.83 9.01 4.76
C HIS A 100 2.07 9.09 3.43
N LEU A 101 2.30 10.16 2.65
CA LEU A 101 1.65 10.42 1.37
C LEU A 101 1.74 9.24 0.39
N HIS A 102 2.90 8.57 0.28
CA HIS A 102 3.07 7.33 -0.51
C HIS A 102 2.02 6.25 -0.21
N SER A 103 1.75 5.99 1.07
CA SER A 103 0.75 5.00 1.50
C SER A 103 -0.67 5.43 1.14
N LEU A 104 -0.95 6.74 1.19
CA LEU A 104 -2.22 7.32 0.78
C LEU A 104 -2.41 7.26 -0.74
N ILE A 105 -1.38 7.59 -1.53
CA ILE A 105 -1.41 7.52 -3.01
C ILE A 105 -1.73 6.10 -3.48
N LYS A 106 -1.08 5.08 -2.91
CA LYS A 106 -1.38 3.67 -3.26
C LYS A 106 -2.86 3.33 -3.07
N SER A 107 -3.49 3.92 -2.05
CA SER A 107 -4.91 3.69 -1.75
C SER A 107 -5.84 4.56 -2.59
N LEU A 108 -5.42 5.78 -2.94
CA LEU A 108 -6.12 6.71 -3.81
C LEU A 108 -6.42 6.11 -5.19
N HIS A 109 -5.57 5.22 -5.69
CA HIS A 109 -5.82 4.52 -6.96
C HIS A 109 -6.96 3.50 -6.90
N ASN A 110 -7.32 3.01 -5.70
CA ASN A 110 -8.32 1.96 -5.49
C ASN A 110 -9.68 2.51 -5.03
N VAL A 111 -9.70 3.74 -4.51
CA VAL A 111 -10.90 4.38 -3.96
C VAL A 111 -11.80 4.88 -5.08
N ARG A 112 -13.09 4.60 -4.96
CA ARG A 112 -14.14 5.12 -5.84
C ARG A 112 -14.95 6.16 -5.09
N PHE A 113 -14.83 7.41 -5.52
CA PHE A 113 -15.47 8.57 -4.93
C PHE A 113 -16.93 8.63 -5.37
N LEU A 114 -17.82 8.97 -4.44
CA LEU A 114 -19.23 9.18 -4.76
C LEU A 114 -19.37 10.51 -5.50
N ILE A 115 -19.75 10.44 -6.78
CA ILE A 115 -19.96 11.61 -7.63
C ILE A 115 -21.41 12.09 -7.56
N SER A 116 -22.35 11.15 -7.58
CA SER A 116 -23.78 11.44 -7.45
C SER A 116 -24.46 10.39 -6.60
N LYS A 117 -25.35 10.84 -5.71
CA LYS A 117 -26.18 9.98 -4.88
C LYS A 117 -27.44 9.62 -5.65
N GLY A 118 -27.65 8.33 -5.87
CA GLY A 118 -28.88 7.81 -6.46
C GLY A 118 -30.00 7.62 -5.44
N GLU A 119 -31.19 7.24 -5.91
CA GLU A 119 -32.34 6.91 -5.03
C GLU A 119 -32.08 5.64 -4.20
N SER A 120 -31.33 4.70 -4.76
CA SER A 120 -30.84 3.50 -4.07
C SER A 120 -29.32 3.37 -4.13
N SER A 121 -28.73 2.48 -3.32
CA SER A 121 -27.28 2.23 -3.33
C SER A 121 -26.76 1.67 -4.66
N SER A 122 -27.62 1.03 -5.46
CA SER A 122 -27.28 0.56 -6.82
C SER A 122 -27.26 1.69 -7.85
N ASP A 123 -27.86 2.83 -7.54
CA ASP A 123 -27.95 4.00 -8.43
C ASP A 123 -26.86 5.05 -8.10
N GLU A 124 -26.03 4.79 -7.10
CA GLU A 124 -24.89 5.65 -6.76
C GLU A 124 -23.83 5.63 -7.88
N ILE A 125 -23.48 6.80 -8.41
CA ILE A 125 -22.41 6.93 -9.38
C ILE A 125 -21.10 7.09 -8.61
N ARG A 126 -20.23 6.08 -8.73
CA ARG A 126 -18.93 6.03 -8.07
C ARG A 126 -17.82 5.88 -9.11
N GLU A 127 -16.84 6.79 -9.08
CA GLU A 127 -15.72 6.80 -10.02
C GLU A 127 -14.38 6.99 -9.32
N THR A 128 -13.31 6.52 -9.96
CA THR A 128 -11.95 6.86 -9.54
C THR A 128 -11.62 8.27 -9.99
N LEU A 129 -10.84 9.01 -9.19
CA LEU A 129 -10.34 10.31 -9.63
C LEU A 129 -9.51 10.18 -10.91
N SER A 130 -9.65 11.17 -11.79
CA SER A 130 -8.86 11.26 -13.01
C SER A 130 -7.36 11.40 -12.69
N PRO A 131 -6.45 10.99 -13.59
CA PRO A 131 -5.02 11.18 -13.39
C PRO A 131 -4.65 12.64 -13.10
N THR A 132 -5.26 13.59 -13.81
CA THR A 132 -5.05 15.03 -13.57
C THR A 132 -5.40 15.42 -12.15
N TRP A 133 -6.54 14.98 -11.64
CA TRP A 133 -6.95 15.30 -10.27
C TRP A 133 -6.03 14.68 -9.22
N LYS A 134 -5.62 13.43 -9.41
CA LYS A 134 -4.65 12.76 -8.52
C LYS A 134 -3.31 13.52 -8.47
N ARG A 135 -2.81 13.95 -9.63
CA ARG A 135 -1.59 14.77 -9.73
C ARG A 135 -1.77 16.10 -9.00
N THR A 136 -2.85 16.83 -9.25
CA THR A 136 -3.12 18.10 -8.57
C THR A 136 -3.15 17.96 -7.04
N LEU A 137 -3.74 16.88 -6.51
CA LEU A 137 -3.73 16.61 -5.06
C LEU A 137 -2.29 16.43 -4.54
N ILE A 138 -1.47 15.64 -5.24
CA ILE A 138 -0.09 15.36 -4.85
C ILE A 138 0.77 16.63 -4.96
N ASP A 139 0.67 17.35 -6.08
CA ASP A 139 1.38 18.59 -6.35
C ASP A 139 1.07 19.65 -5.29
N ALA A 140 -0.22 19.85 -4.97
CA ALA A 140 -0.62 20.81 -3.94
C ALA A 140 -0.04 20.47 -2.55
N CYS A 141 0.09 19.18 -2.23
CA CYS A 141 0.71 18.71 -0.98
C CYS A 141 2.22 18.96 -0.96
N ILE A 142 2.91 18.61 -2.05
CA ILE A 142 4.36 18.79 -2.18
C ILE A 142 4.71 20.28 -2.20
N THR A 143 4.00 21.08 -3.00
CA THR A 143 4.19 22.54 -3.04
C THR A 143 3.88 23.19 -1.70
N GLY A 144 2.84 22.74 -0.98
CA GLY A 144 2.57 23.23 0.38
C GLY A 144 3.74 22.96 1.34
N MET A 145 4.34 21.78 1.25
CA MET A 145 5.52 21.43 2.05
C MET A 145 6.76 22.25 1.66
N VAL A 146 7.00 22.44 0.36
CA VAL A 146 8.09 23.29 -0.14
C VAL A 146 7.92 24.72 0.36
N TYR A 147 6.71 25.28 0.26
CA TYR A 147 6.40 26.60 0.79
C TYR A 147 6.67 26.70 2.30
N ALA A 148 6.26 25.69 3.07
CA ALA A 148 6.51 25.63 4.51
C ALA A 148 8.01 25.65 4.83
N ILE A 149 8.83 24.88 4.11
CA ILE A 149 10.29 24.88 4.29
C ILE A 149 10.91 26.22 3.92
N GLU A 150 10.49 26.83 2.80
CA GLU A 150 11.04 28.11 2.32
C GLU A 150 10.66 29.31 3.18
N ASN A 151 9.59 29.20 3.99
CA ASN A 151 9.10 30.26 4.86
C ASN A 151 9.28 29.93 6.36
N ASP A 152 10.17 29.00 6.69
CA ASP A 152 10.49 28.59 8.07
C ASP A 152 9.27 28.20 8.92
N ILE A 153 8.25 27.62 8.29
CA ILE A 153 7.08 27.08 8.98
C ILE A 153 7.46 25.75 9.63
N ASP A 154 7.31 25.68 10.95
CA ASP A 154 7.72 24.51 11.72
C ASP A 154 6.78 23.31 11.57
N VAL A 155 7.07 22.46 10.58
CA VAL A 155 6.33 21.21 10.33
C VAL A 155 6.84 20.04 11.19
N ILE A 156 7.92 20.20 11.98
CA ILE A 156 8.54 19.11 12.75
C ILE A 156 8.18 19.19 14.23
N ASP A 157 8.34 20.35 14.85
CA ASP A 157 8.22 20.54 16.30
C ASP A 157 6.90 21.22 16.72
N ASP A 158 6.13 21.85 15.81
CA ASP A 158 4.81 22.40 16.14
C ASP A 158 3.72 21.31 16.25
N PHE A 159 3.74 20.58 17.35
CA PHE A 159 2.75 19.55 17.64
C PHE A 159 1.31 20.07 17.72
N ALA A 160 1.12 21.30 18.20
CA ALA A 160 -0.19 21.87 18.45
C ALA A 160 -0.85 22.28 17.14
N GLY A 161 -0.17 23.06 16.30
CA GLY A 161 -0.70 23.53 15.02
C GLY A 161 -0.96 22.37 14.05
N LYS A 162 -0.10 21.34 14.03
CA LYS A 162 -0.36 20.13 13.23
C LYS A 162 -1.59 19.36 13.66
N LYS A 163 -1.76 19.19 14.97
CA LYS A 163 -2.94 18.51 15.53
C LYS A 163 -4.20 19.32 15.24
N GLU A 164 -4.16 20.63 15.42
CA GLU A 164 -5.29 21.52 15.17
C GLU A 164 -5.72 21.49 13.70
N ALA A 165 -4.78 21.66 12.76
CA ALA A 165 -5.07 21.62 11.33
C ALA A 165 -5.71 20.29 10.90
N LEU A 166 -5.15 19.17 11.39
CA LEU A 166 -5.69 17.84 11.09
C LEU A 166 -7.08 17.61 11.70
N GLN A 167 -7.32 18.07 12.93
CA GLN A 167 -8.62 17.94 13.58
C GLN A 167 -9.69 18.81 12.92
N LYS A 168 -9.34 20.03 12.50
CA LYS A 168 -10.24 20.91 11.73
C LYS A 168 -10.63 20.28 10.41
N SER A 169 -9.67 19.76 9.64
CA SER A 169 -9.97 19.12 8.36
C SER A 169 -10.77 17.82 8.51
N LEU A 170 -10.53 17.03 9.55
CA LEU A 170 -11.36 15.85 9.84
C LEU A 170 -12.78 16.25 10.22
N LYS A 171 -12.94 17.29 11.05
CA LYS A 171 -14.27 17.83 11.40
C LYS A 171 -15.01 18.28 10.15
N TYR A 172 -14.33 19.00 9.25
CA TYR A 172 -14.89 19.41 7.97
C TYR A 172 -15.34 18.20 7.15
N TYR A 173 -14.51 17.16 7.00
CA TYR A 173 -14.92 15.93 6.32
C TYR A 173 -16.15 15.28 6.96
N VAL A 174 -16.20 15.15 8.28
CA VAL A 174 -17.37 14.59 9.00
C VAL A 174 -18.62 15.42 8.76
N GLU A 175 -18.50 16.74 8.62
CA GLU A 175 -19.62 17.63 8.35
C GLU A 175 -20.15 17.51 6.92
N TYR A 176 -19.28 17.30 5.93
CA TYR A 176 -19.66 17.35 4.51
C TYR A 176 -19.68 15.99 3.80
N THR A 177 -19.24 14.91 4.46
CA THR A 177 -19.21 13.57 3.87
C THR A 177 -20.61 13.05 3.53
N PRO A 178 -20.79 12.42 2.35
CA PRO A 178 -22.07 11.83 1.98
C PRO A 178 -22.40 10.53 2.74
N HIS A 179 -21.44 9.97 3.47
CA HIS A 179 -21.54 8.63 4.09
C HIS A 179 -22.19 8.62 5.47
N LYS A 180 -22.74 9.75 5.96
CA LYS A 180 -23.36 9.85 7.30
C LYS A 180 -24.45 8.81 7.58
N ALA A 181 -25.13 8.34 6.53
CA ALA A 181 -26.18 7.33 6.64
C ALA A 181 -25.66 5.88 6.70
N ASN A 182 -24.35 5.66 6.51
CA ASN A 182 -23.76 4.33 6.59
C ASN A 182 -23.85 3.82 8.04
N PRO A 183 -24.36 2.58 8.28
CA PRO A 183 -24.48 2.04 9.64
C PRO A 183 -23.17 1.98 10.44
N LEU A 184 -22.02 1.87 9.76
CA LEU A 184 -20.69 1.80 10.35
C LEU A 184 -19.99 3.18 10.39
N PHE A 185 -20.71 4.27 10.10
CA PHE A 185 -20.13 5.61 10.00
C PHE A 185 -19.46 6.06 11.31
N GLU A 186 -20.16 5.93 12.44
CA GLU A 186 -19.63 6.38 13.73
C GLU A 186 -18.44 5.55 14.19
N ASP A 187 -18.47 4.23 13.99
CA ASP A 187 -17.35 3.34 14.32
C ASP A 187 -16.11 3.69 13.48
N ALA A 188 -16.29 3.87 12.17
CA ALA A 188 -15.21 4.28 11.27
C ALA A 188 -14.66 5.66 11.66
N ARG A 189 -15.53 6.63 11.95
CA ARG A 189 -15.15 7.99 12.40
C ARG A 189 -14.32 7.94 13.67
N GLN A 190 -14.76 7.17 14.67
CA GLN A 190 -14.06 7.04 15.95
C GLN A 190 -12.69 6.38 15.78
N GLN A 191 -12.58 5.37 14.90
CA GLN A 191 -11.32 4.71 14.60
C GLN A 191 -10.32 5.64 13.91
N ILE A 192 -10.78 6.43 12.95
CA ILE A 192 -9.96 7.47 12.29
C ILE A 192 -9.51 8.50 13.33
N ALA A 193 -10.43 9.03 14.13
CA ALA A 193 -10.10 10.00 15.16
C ALA A 193 -9.09 9.46 16.19
N THR A 194 -9.15 8.16 16.49
CA THR A 194 -8.19 7.51 17.39
C THR A 194 -6.81 7.36 16.73
N ASN A 195 -6.77 6.82 15.49
CA ASN A 195 -5.53 6.59 14.75
C ASN A 195 -4.79 7.88 14.41
N PHE A 196 -5.53 8.95 14.11
CA PHE A 196 -4.97 10.25 13.75
C PHE A 196 -4.96 11.25 14.93
N GLY A 197 -5.58 10.91 16.07
CA GLY A 197 -5.63 11.78 17.25
C GLY A 197 -4.34 11.77 18.09
N ASN A 198 -3.56 10.69 18.06
CA ASN A 198 -2.29 10.57 18.79
C ASN A 198 -1.07 10.79 17.88
N GLN A 199 -0.90 12.03 17.43
CA GLN A 199 0.19 12.41 16.53
C GLN A 199 1.59 12.36 17.19
N ARG A 200 1.68 12.39 18.52
CA ARG A 200 2.98 12.35 19.23
C ARG A 200 3.76 11.07 18.95
N ILE A 201 3.07 9.92 18.93
CA ILE A 201 3.70 8.62 18.62
C ILE A 201 4.12 8.61 17.14
N VAL A 202 3.22 9.03 16.25
CA VAL A 202 3.48 9.13 14.82
C VAL A 202 4.75 9.93 14.53
N PHE A 203 4.92 11.09 15.15
CA PHE A 203 6.09 11.94 14.90
C PHE A 203 7.40 11.36 15.42
N LYS A 204 7.35 10.55 16.48
CA LYS A 204 8.52 9.83 16.98
C LYS A 204 8.95 8.70 16.03
N ASP A 205 7.96 8.03 15.44
CA ASP A 205 8.20 6.83 14.63
C ASP A 205 8.43 7.14 13.15
N ALA A 206 7.93 8.28 12.66
CA ALA A 206 8.04 8.76 11.28
C ALA A 206 9.43 9.36 10.99
N VAL A 207 10.44 8.48 10.97
CA VAL A 207 11.84 8.79 10.65
C VAL A 207 12.33 7.95 9.48
N LEU A 208 13.32 8.45 8.75
CA LEU A 208 13.96 7.72 7.65
C LEU A 208 14.89 6.64 8.18
N LYS A 209 14.96 5.52 7.45
CA LYS A 209 15.72 4.33 7.84
C LYS A 209 16.50 3.78 6.64
N ASP A 210 17.63 3.14 6.90
CA ASP A 210 18.37 2.38 5.90
C ASP A 210 17.75 1.00 5.65
N ALA A 211 18.35 0.23 4.72
CA ALA A 211 17.91 -1.12 4.37
C ALA A 211 17.90 -2.12 5.56
N SER A 212 18.66 -1.86 6.62
CA SER A 212 18.67 -2.68 7.84
C SER A 212 17.60 -2.26 8.85
N GLY A 213 16.84 -1.20 8.56
CA GLY A 213 15.87 -0.60 9.46
C GLY A 213 16.50 0.33 10.50
N LYS A 214 17.80 0.66 10.40
CA LYS A 214 18.46 1.59 11.30
C LYS A 214 18.09 3.03 10.94
N VAL A 215 17.80 3.84 11.96
CA VAL A 215 17.42 5.26 11.79
C VAL A 215 18.58 6.06 11.20
N LEU A 216 18.28 6.84 10.15
CA LEU A 216 19.20 7.78 9.54
C LEU A 216 19.27 9.07 10.37
N LEU A 217 20.48 9.62 10.51
CA LEU A 217 20.75 10.82 11.30
C LEU A 217 21.24 11.97 10.40
N ASP A 218 20.87 13.19 10.76
CA ASP A 218 21.36 14.42 10.14
C ASP A 218 22.82 14.74 10.56
N SER A 219 23.37 15.84 10.06
CA SER A 219 24.72 16.30 10.38
C SER A 219 24.93 16.63 11.87
N ASN A 220 23.85 16.83 12.62
CA ASN A 220 23.86 17.11 14.06
C ASN A 220 23.59 15.85 14.90
N GLY A 221 23.47 14.67 14.28
CA GLY A 221 23.18 13.41 14.95
C GLY A 221 21.70 13.23 15.35
N LYS A 222 20.77 14.04 14.84
CA LYS A 222 19.33 13.90 15.10
C LYS A 222 18.66 13.01 14.04
N PRO A 223 17.61 12.25 14.39
CA PRO A 223 16.84 11.48 13.41
C PRO A 223 16.28 12.33 12.27
N ILE A 224 16.51 11.90 11.02
CA ILE A 224 15.90 12.55 9.86
C ILE A 224 14.42 12.14 9.80
N CYS A 225 13.53 13.13 9.87
CA CYS A 225 12.09 12.93 9.93
C CYS A 225 11.46 12.76 8.53
N GLN A 226 10.42 11.92 8.40
CA GLN A 226 9.59 11.83 7.19
C GLN A 226 8.63 13.04 7.12
N LEU A 227 8.89 14.05 6.30
CA LEU A 227 8.10 15.27 6.21
C LEU A 227 6.72 15.05 5.59
N LEU A 228 6.56 14.12 4.66
CA LEU A 228 5.31 13.92 3.91
C LEU A 228 4.27 13.07 4.68
N ILE A 229 4.16 13.30 6.00
CA ILE A 229 3.13 12.73 6.87
C ILE A 229 1.87 13.59 6.80
N LEU A 230 0.68 12.97 6.72
CA LEU A 230 -0.59 13.66 6.49
C LEU A 230 -0.83 14.88 7.42
N SER A 231 -0.47 14.78 8.69
CA SER A 231 -0.61 15.90 9.64
C SER A 231 0.36 17.06 9.39
N ARG A 232 1.59 16.77 8.94
CA ARG A 232 2.57 17.77 8.53
C ARG A 232 2.14 18.43 7.22
N ILE A 233 1.66 17.62 6.27
CA ILE A 233 1.09 18.09 5.00
C ILE A 233 -0.12 18.99 5.24
N CYS A 234 -1.07 18.57 6.07
CA CYS A 234 -2.26 19.37 6.39
C CYS A 234 -1.88 20.74 6.97
N HIS A 235 -0.89 20.77 7.87
CA HIS A 235 -0.40 22.02 8.44
C HIS A 235 0.31 22.91 7.40
N ALA A 236 1.19 22.33 6.59
CA ALA A 236 1.90 23.02 5.53
C ALA A 236 0.94 23.58 4.46
N CYS A 237 -0.05 22.80 4.03
CA CYS A 237 -1.09 23.25 3.12
C CYS A 237 -1.92 24.38 3.73
N ASN A 238 -2.24 24.34 5.02
CA ASN A 238 -2.99 25.41 5.67
C ASN A 238 -2.20 26.73 5.67
N ALA A 239 -0.88 26.65 5.88
CA ALA A 239 -0.01 27.82 5.79
C ALA A 239 0.14 28.35 4.36
N ALA A 240 0.25 27.46 3.36
CA ALA A 240 0.49 27.84 1.97
C ALA A 240 -0.77 28.29 1.22
N TRP A 241 -1.89 27.59 1.43
CA TRP A 241 -3.11 27.70 0.63
C TRP A 241 -4.32 28.23 1.43
N GLY A 242 -4.20 28.32 2.75
CA GLY A 242 -5.31 28.65 3.64
C GLY A 242 -6.23 27.46 3.95
N GLU A 243 -7.21 27.70 4.82
CA GLU A 243 -8.06 26.66 5.40
C GLU A 243 -8.98 26.01 4.36
N ASP A 244 -9.63 26.80 3.50
CA ASP A 244 -10.63 26.29 2.55
C ASP A 244 -10.03 25.32 1.52
N ILE A 245 -8.90 25.70 0.90
CA ILE A 245 -8.20 24.83 -0.05
C ILE A 245 -7.67 23.58 0.66
N THR A 246 -7.12 23.74 1.86
CA THR A 246 -6.63 22.61 2.66
C THR A 246 -7.75 21.62 2.98
N ASN A 247 -8.93 22.10 3.34
CA ASN A 247 -10.09 21.26 3.62
C ASN A 247 -10.52 20.47 2.38
N ILE A 248 -10.49 21.08 1.19
CA ILE A 248 -10.77 20.38 -0.09
C ILE A 248 -9.72 19.28 -0.34
N LEU A 249 -8.43 19.57 -0.16
CA LEU A 249 -7.36 18.57 -0.32
C LEU A 249 -7.55 17.41 0.68
N MET A 250 -7.75 17.73 1.95
CA MET A 250 -7.86 16.75 3.03
C MET A 250 -9.14 15.92 2.93
N MET A 251 -10.24 16.45 2.40
CA MET A 251 -11.46 15.67 2.13
C MET A 251 -11.16 14.39 1.33
N HIS A 252 -10.26 14.46 0.36
CA HIS A 252 -9.90 13.30 -0.46
C HIS A 252 -9.14 12.25 0.34
N PHE A 253 -8.20 12.68 1.20
CA PHE A 253 -7.46 11.76 2.06
C PHE A 253 -8.35 11.17 3.17
N TRP A 254 -9.28 11.94 3.71
CA TRP A 254 -10.26 11.44 4.67
C TRP A 254 -11.24 10.46 4.05
N GLU A 255 -11.68 10.68 2.80
CA GLU A 255 -12.49 9.73 2.06
C GLU A 255 -11.76 8.39 1.87
N ILE A 256 -10.46 8.42 1.55
CA ILE A 256 -9.62 7.22 1.44
C ILE A 256 -9.58 6.47 2.77
N GLU A 257 -9.26 7.17 3.87
CA GLU A 257 -9.18 6.56 5.20
C GLU A 257 -10.54 6.06 5.68
N PHE A 258 -11.62 6.76 5.38
CA PHE A 258 -12.97 6.35 5.69
C PHE A 258 -13.37 5.07 4.96
N GLN A 259 -13.17 4.99 3.64
CA GLN A 259 -13.48 3.78 2.89
C GLN A 259 -12.61 2.59 3.34
N LYS A 260 -11.33 2.81 3.69
CA LYS A 260 -10.48 1.77 4.29
C LYS A 260 -11.12 1.21 5.56
N GLN A 261 -11.56 2.08 6.48
CA GLN A 261 -12.14 1.64 7.75
C GLN A 261 -13.49 0.96 7.55
N ILE A 262 -14.34 1.47 6.67
CA ILE A 262 -15.62 0.81 6.35
C ILE A 262 -15.39 -0.59 5.76
N ASN A 263 -14.45 -0.73 4.83
CA ASN A 263 -14.10 -2.03 4.26
C ASN A 263 -13.55 -2.99 5.32
N PHE A 264 -12.67 -2.50 6.20
CA PHE A 264 -12.11 -3.27 7.31
C PHE A 264 -13.20 -3.76 8.27
N LEU A 265 -14.05 -2.85 8.76
CA LEU A 265 -15.12 -3.16 9.72
C LEU A 265 -16.17 -4.08 9.11
N THR A 266 -16.58 -3.83 7.87
CA THR A 266 -17.52 -4.68 7.15
C THR A 266 -16.95 -6.10 7.03
N LEU A 267 -15.68 -6.24 6.61
CA LEU A 267 -15.08 -7.56 6.45
C LEU A 267 -14.92 -8.30 7.79
N ILE A 268 -14.53 -7.60 8.86
CA ILE A 268 -14.44 -8.20 10.19
C ILE A 268 -15.82 -8.67 10.66
N ASN A 269 -16.87 -7.86 10.52
CA ASN A 269 -18.23 -8.24 10.92
C ASN A 269 -18.72 -9.47 10.14
N GLU A 270 -18.44 -9.52 8.84
CA GLU A 270 -18.76 -10.65 7.98
C GLU A 270 -18.02 -11.93 8.42
N LEU A 271 -16.72 -11.82 8.72
CA LEU A 271 -15.90 -12.94 9.20
C LEU A 271 -16.28 -13.40 10.62
N ASP A 272 -16.59 -12.47 11.54
CA ASP A 272 -17.04 -12.79 12.90
C ASP A 272 -18.42 -13.45 12.92
N SER A 273 -19.25 -13.17 11.91
CA SER A 273 -20.53 -13.88 11.71
C SER A 273 -20.36 -15.32 11.17
N SER A 274 -19.16 -15.68 10.71
CA SER A 274 -18.92 -17.02 10.16
C SER A 274 -18.84 -18.08 11.27
N PRO A 275 -19.42 -19.27 11.07
CA PRO A 275 -19.31 -20.35 12.05
C PRO A 275 -17.84 -20.71 12.24
N LEU A 276 -17.35 -20.80 13.49
CA LEU A 276 -15.94 -21.11 13.77
C LEU A 276 -15.62 -22.62 13.76
N ASP A 277 -16.65 -23.46 13.62
CA ASP A 277 -16.53 -24.91 13.56
C ASP A 277 -15.74 -25.37 12.32
N SER A 278 -15.29 -26.62 12.31
CA SER A 278 -14.47 -27.22 11.24
C SER A 278 -15.18 -27.40 9.89
N LYS A 279 -16.35 -26.78 9.69
CA LYS A 279 -17.08 -26.87 8.43
C LYS A 279 -16.56 -25.83 7.43
N PRO A 280 -16.51 -26.18 6.14
CA PRO A 280 -16.37 -25.22 5.06
C PRO A 280 -17.44 -24.13 5.16
N PHE A 281 -17.07 -22.91 4.82
CA PHE A 281 -17.96 -21.76 4.82
C PHE A 281 -17.78 -20.98 3.52
N GLU A 282 -18.87 -20.61 2.87
CA GLU A 282 -18.90 -19.66 1.77
C GLU A 282 -20.00 -18.62 2.04
N LYS A 283 -19.68 -17.34 1.87
CA LYS A 283 -20.64 -16.25 1.97
C LYS A 283 -20.39 -15.21 0.88
N ARG A 284 -21.46 -14.79 0.22
CA ARG A 284 -21.47 -13.66 -0.70
C ARG A 284 -21.83 -12.39 0.08
N THR A 285 -21.00 -11.37 -0.07
CA THR A 285 -21.10 -10.11 0.66
C THR A 285 -21.01 -8.93 -0.32
N THR A 286 -21.27 -7.72 0.16
CA THR A 286 -21.04 -6.49 -0.61
C THR A 286 -19.56 -6.29 -0.97
N LEU A 287 -18.65 -6.90 -0.22
CA LEU A 287 -17.20 -6.86 -0.46
C LEU A 287 -16.70 -7.94 -1.43
N GLY A 288 -17.58 -8.85 -1.87
CA GLY A 288 -17.24 -9.99 -2.73
C GLY A 288 -17.56 -11.33 -2.08
N ILE A 289 -16.83 -12.38 -2.48
CA ILE A 289 -17.03 -13.76 -1.99
C ILE A 289 -15.97 -14.08 -0.94
N ILE A 290 -16.41 -14.58 0.21
CA ILE A 290 -15.53 -15.05 1.28
C ILE A 290 -15.73 -16.56 1.41
N ARG A 291 -14.64 -17.32 1.35
CA ARG A 291 -14.64 -18.77 1.57
C ARG A 291 -13.62 -19.15 2.62
N ARG A 292 -13.93 -20.13 3.45
CA ARG A 292 -12.98 -20.70 4.41
C ARG A 292 -13.05 -22.23 4.37
N GLU A 293 -11.92 -22.85 4.13
CA GLU A 293 -11.72 -24.29 4.31
C GLU A 293 -10.94 -24.54 5.60
N THR A 294 -11.23 -25.65 6.27
CA THR A 294 -10.55 -26.07 7.50
C THR A 294 -9.87 -27.40 7.27
N LEU A 295 -8.54 -27.41 7.33
CA LEU A 295 -7.73 -28.61 7.17
C LEU A 295 -7.32 -29.19 8.53
N GLN A 296 -6.50 -30.24 8.50
CA GLN A 296 -6.02 -30.90 9.70
C GLN A 296 -5.24 -29.99 10.66
N LYS A 297 -5.13 -30.44 11.92
CA LYS A 297 -4.42 -29.71 12.97
C LYS A 297 -2.91 -29.84 12.82
N VAL A 298 -2.22 -28.75 13.11
CA VAL A 298 -0.75 -28.70 13.19
C VAL A 298 -0.32 -28.04 14.49
N GLU A 299 0.91 -28.33 14.92
CA GLU A 299 1.53 -27.59 16.01
C GLU A 299 1.84 -26.16 15.56
N VAL A 300 1.30 -25.18 16.28
CA VAL A 300 1.65 -23.77 16.13
C VAL A 300 2.38 -23.26 17.36
N ARG A 301 3.37 -22.41 17.11
CA ARG A 301 4.14 -21.71 18.14
C ARG A 301 3.66 -20.26 18.19
N LYS A 302 3.04 -19.89 19.30
CA LYS A 302 2.51 -18.54 19.53
C LYS A 302 3.27 -17.87 20.66
N GLU A 303 3.76 -16.67 20.40
CA GLU A 303 4.32 -15.81 21.44
C GLU A 303 3.18 -15.16 22.22
N VAL A 304 3.18 -15.33 23.54
CA VAL A 304 2.16 -14.79 24.43
C VAL A 304 2.86 -14.02 25.55
N PHE A 305 2.40 -12.80 25.82
CA PHE A 305 2.89 -12.03 26.96
C PHE A 305 2.36 -12.65 28.24
N ASP A 306 3.28 -13.07 29.11
CA ASP A 306 2.97 -13.60 30.42
C ASP A 306 2.89 -12.45 31.43
N HIS A 307 1.68 -12.11 31.86
CA HIS A 307 1.45 -11.01 32.80
C HIS A 307 2.07 -11.24 34.19
N GLN A 308 2.34 -12.49 34.59
CA GLN A 308 2.98 -12.78 35.87
C GLN A 308 4.49 -12.55 35.82
N THR A 309 5.12 -12.96 34.71
CA THR A 309 6.57 -12.83 34.54
C THR A 309 7.00 -11.57 33.79
N GLN A 310 6.04 -10.80 33.26
CA GLN A 310 6.25 -9.62 32.40
C GLN A 310 7.18 -9.91 31.21
N LYS A 311 7.14 -11.15 30.70
CA LYS A 311 7.98 -11.65 29.61
C LYS A 311 7.15 -12.36 28.57
N ASN A 312 7.62 -12.34 27.33
CA ASN A 312 7.05 -13.17 26.29
C ASN A 312 7.44 -14.63 26.49
N LYS A 313 6.47 -15.54 26.39
CA LYS A 313 6.67 -16.99 26.36
C LYS A 313 6.13 -17.58 25.07
N ILE A 314 6.81 -18.60 24.56
CA ILE A 314 6.33 -19.37 23.41
C ILE A 314 5.45 -20.50 23.93
N VAL A 315 4.18 -20.49 23.51
CA VAL A 315 3.21 -21.55 23.81
C VAL A 315 3.03 -22.40 22.56
N ARG A 316 3.01 -23.72 22.74
CA ARG A 316 2.68 -24.69 21.68
C ARG A 316 1.20 -25.03 21.76
N ARG A 317 0.50 -24.94 20.63
CA ARG A 317 -0.93 -25.27 20.52
C ARG A 317 -1.18 -26.12 19.29
N GLN A 318 -2.23 -26.93 19.33
CA GLN A 318 -2.73 -27.63 18.15
C GLN A 318 -3.89 -26.82 17.57
N ALA A 319 -3.71 -26.32 16.35
CA ALA A 319 -4.71 -25.51 15.65
C ALA A 319 -4.95 -26.08 14.25
N SER A 320 -6.20 -26.08 13.81
CA SER A 320 -6.53 -26.46 12.43
C SER A 320 -5.99 -25.41 11.46
N ILE A 321 -5.50 -25.82 10.29
CA ILE A 321 -5.11 -24.84 9.27
C ILE A 321 -6.37 -24.26 8.65
N TRP A 322 -6.55 -22.95 8.75
CA TRP A 322 -7.58 -22.24 7.99
C TRP A 322 -7.01 -21.79 6.64
N VAL A 323 -7.70 -22.13 5.55
CA VAL A 323 -7.46 -21.59 4.23
C VAL A 323 -8.60 -20.63 3.93
N LEU A 324 -8.33 -19.34 4.07
CA LEU A 324 -9.30 -18.29 3.77
C LEU A 324 -9.09 -17.80 2.34
N ASN A 325 -10.16 -17.65 1.58
CA ASN A 325 -10.13 -17.08 0.25
C ASN A 325 -11.11 -15.91 0.20
N ILE A 326 -10.65 -14.79 -0.35
CA ILE A 326 -11.49 -13.60 -0.54
C ILE A 326 -11.37 -13.18 -2.00
N VAL A 327 -12.46 -13.33 -2.74
CA VAL A 327 -12.61 -12.78 -4.09
C VAL A 327 -13.21 -11.40 -3.95
N GLN A 328 -12.39 -10.37 -4.12
CA GLN A 328 -12.78 -8.98 -3.89
C GLN A 328 -13.74 -8.51 -4.98
N GLY A 329 -14.83 -7.89 -4.53
CA GLY A 329 -15.71 -7.09 -5.36
C GLY A 329 -15.07 -5.74 -5.70
N VAL A 330 -15.65 -5.08 -6.68
CA VAL A 330 -15.11 -3.87 -7.33
C VAL A 330 -14.88 -2.67 -6.38
N ASN A 331 -15.57 -2.62 -5.24
CA ASN A 331 -15.47 -1.55 -4.24
C ASN A 331 -14.64 -1.96 -3.01
N SER A 332 -14.10 -3.18 -2.98
CA SER A 332 -13.35 -3.73 -1.85
C SER A 332 -11.85 -3.64 -2.11
N PHE A 333 -11.10 -3.09 -1.16
CA PHE A 333 -9.64 -3.02 -1.22
C PHE A 333 -9.04 -3.21 0.18
N ASN A 334 -7.76 -3.60 0.25
CA ASN A 334 -7.02 -3.86 1.51
C ASN A 334 -7.67 -4.92 2.44
N ALA A 335 -8.37 -5.92 1.89
CA ALA A 335 -9.02 -6.97 2.66
C ALA A 335 -8.03 -7.86 3.44
N ASN A 336 -6.78 -7.92 3.01
CA ASN A 336 -5.72 -8.72 3.64
C ASN A 336 -5.53 -8.40 5.12
N GLN A 337 -5.57 -7.12 5.52
CA GLN A 337 -5.32 -6.75 6.91
C GLN A 337 -6.42 -7.26 7.85
N ALA A 338 -7.70 -7.06 7.50
CA ALA A 338 -8.82 -7.57 8.27
C ALA A 338 -8.84 -9.11 8.32
N ALA A 339 -8.62 -9.76 7.18
CA ALA A 339 -8.59 -11.20 7.08
C ALA A 339 -7.47 -11.85 7.91
N LEU A 340 -6.25 -11.32 7.84
CA LEU A 340 -5.13 -11.81 8.65
C LEU A 340 -5.34 -11.54 10.14
N ASN A 341 -5.89 -10.38 10.51
CA ASN A 341 -6.25 -10.07 11.90
C ASN A 341 -7.29 -11.06 12.46
N PHE A 342 -8.28 -11.44 11.65
CA PHE A 342 -9.26 -12.45 12.01
C PHE A 342 -8.60 -13.82 12.25
N ILE A 343 -7.76 -14.32 11.33
CA ILE A 343 -7.05 -15.60 11.50
C ILE A 343 -6.13 -15.57 12.74
N ASN A 344 -5.39 -14.48 12.93
CA ASN A 344 -4.48 -14.29 14.05
C ASN A 344 -5.19 -14.29 15.41
N SER A 345 -6.37 -13.68 15.49
CA SER A 345 -7.13 -13.58 16.73
C SER A 345 -7.98 -14.81 17.02
N LYS A 346 -8.65 -15.38 16.01
CA LYS A 346 -9.64 -16.46 16.20
C LYS A 346 -9.08 -17.87 16.01
N ASN A 347 -7.95 -18.03 15.31
CA ASN A 347 -7.35 -19.34 15.05
C ASN A 347 -5.86 -19.40 15.40
N ASP A 348 -5.46 -18.65 16.43
CA ASP A 348 -4.07 -18.62 16.91
C ASP A 348 -3.02 -18.31 15.84
N GLY A 349 -3.41 -17.64 14.74
CA GLY A 349 -2.51 -17.34 13.62
C GLY A 349 -2.18 -18.54 12.73
N CYS A 350 -2.94 -19.64 12.82
CA CYS A 350 -2.78 -20.83 12.01
C CYS A 350 -3.61 -20.74 10.73
N GLY A 351 -3.11 -20.06 9.70
CA GLY A 351 -3.80 -20.07 8.42
C GLY A 351 -3.07 -19.37 7.30
N VAL A 352 -3.64 -19.52 6.11
CA VAL A 352 -3.23 -18.85 4.88
C VAL A 352 -4.42 -18.11 4.28
N LEU A 353 -4.14 -17.00 3.61
CA LEU A 353 -5.13 -16.19 2.91
C LEU A 353 -4.78 -16.14 1.42
N LEU A 354 -5.71 -16.57 0.58
CA LEU A 354 -5.70 -16.33 -0.86
C LEU A 354 -6.62 -15.15 -1.18
N LEU A 355 -6.04 -14.02 -1.57
CA LEU A 355 -6.77 -12.84 -2.00
C LEU A 355 -6.83 -12.81 -3.54
N GLU A 356 -8.01 -12.62 -4.10
CA GLU A 356 -8.22 -12.53 -5.55
C GLU A 356 -8.86 -11.19 -5.91
N ASP A 357 -8.20 -10.44 -6.80
CA ASP A 357 -8.77 -9.25 -7.41
C ASP A 357 -9.41 -9.64 -8.74
N SER A 358 -10.74 -9.73 -8.75
CA SER A 358 -11.50 -10.12 -9.93
C SER A 358 -11.43 -9.11 -11.09
N SER A 359 -11.09 -7.85 -10.79
CA SER A 359 -11.01 -6.79 -11.80
C SER A 359 -9.71 -6.82 -12.59
N LEU A 360 -8.60 -7.19 -11.94
CA LEU A 360 -7.26 -7.28 -12.56
C LEU A 360 -6.83 -8.72 -12.86
N GLY A 361 -7.57 -9.70 -12.36
CA GLY A 361 -7.24 -11.12 -12.41
C GLY A 361 -5.98 -11.48 -11.61
N THR A 362 -5.54 -10.62 -10.69
CA THR A 362 -4.33 -10.83 -9.87
C THR A 362 -4.66 -11.54 -8.58
N LYS A 363 -3.71 -12.30 -8.05
CA LYS A 363 -3.84 -13.01 -6.79
C LYS A 363 -2.70 -12.69 -5.84
N ALA A 364 -2.94 -12.82 -4.55
CA ALA A 364 -1.92 -12.72 -3.52
C ALA A 364 -2.14 -13.79 -2.47
N LEU A 365 -1.07 -14.48 -2.08
CA LEU A 365 -1.11 -15.52 -1.06
C LEU A 365 -0.33 -15.03 0.16
N PHE A 366 -0.96 -15.05 1.33
CA PHE A 366 -0.38 -14.61 2.60
C PHE A 366 -0.38 -15.74 3.61
N ARG A 367 0.59 -15.74 4.52
CA ARG A 367 0.54 -16.55 5.75
C ARG A 367 0.20 -15.69 6.96
N ALA A 368 -0.55 -16.25 7.90
CA ALA A 368 -0.78 -15.66 9.21
C ALA A 368 0.46 -15.82 10.13
N ASN A 369 0.48 -15.10 11.26
CA ASN A 369 1.70 -14.86 12.04
C ASN A 369 2.32 -16.15 12.61
N SER A 370 1.47 -17.10 13.03
CA SER A 370 1.90 -18.34 13.68
C SER A 370 1.81 -19.56 12.76
N PHE A 371 1.57 -19.34 11.45
CA PHE A 371 1.55 -20.42 10.48
C PHE A 371 2.95 -21.04 10.36
N PRO A 372 3.10 -22.39 10.40
CA PRO A 372 4.41 -23.02 10.42
C PRO A 372 5.26 -22.65 9.21
N VAL A 373 6.45 -22.11 9.47
CA VAL A 373 7.36 -21.58 8.44
C VAL A 373 7.84 -22.68 7.48
N ASP A 374 8.07 -23.89 7.96
CA ASP A 374 8.51 -25.01 7.11
C ASP A 374 7.43 -25.45 6.14
N ILE A 375 6.17 -25.47 6.58
CA ILE A 375 5.02 -25.74 5.70
C ILE A 375 4.88 -24.61 4.68
N TRP A 376 5.02 -23.35 5.11
CA TRP A 376 4.99 -22.20 4.20
C TRP A 376 6.05 -22.31 3.10
N LYS A 377 7.30 -22.61 3.45
CA LYS A 377 8.39 -22.81 2.49
C LYS A 377 8.04 -23.85 1.44
N LYS A 378 7.46 -24.98 1.85
CA LYS A 378 7.03 -26.05 0.93
C LYS A 378 5.88 -25.60 0.02
N ILE A 379 4.90 -24.86 0.55
CA ILE A 379 3.80 -24.29 -0.24
C ILE A 379 4.37 -23.37 -1.32
N ILE A 380 5.22 -22.41 -0.95
CA ILE A 380 5.81 -21.46 -1.92
C ILE A 380 6.65 -22.20 -2.96
N GLY A 381 7.49 -23.15 -2.55
CA GLY A 381 8.27 -23.97 -3.46
C GLY A 381 7.41 -24.74 -4.46
N ALA A 382 6.33 -25.35 -4.00
CA ALA A 382 5.43 -26.11 -4.86
C ALA A 382 4.62 -25.20 -5.80
N VAL A 383 4.07 -24.08 -5.31
CA VAL A 383 3.36 -23.10 -6.14
C VAL A 383 4.27 -22.57 -7.26
N LYS A 384 5.52 -22.20 -6.94
CA LYS A 384 6.50 -21.74 -7.93
C LYS A 384 7.00 -22.86 -8.85
N THR A 385 6.88 -24.13 -8.46
CA THR A 385 7.20 -25.25 -9.35
C THR A 385 6.05 -25.53 -10.34
N ILE A 386 4.81 -25.44 -9.88
CA ILE A 386 3.61 -25.65 -10.71
C ILE A 386 3.40 -24.47 -11.67
N GLU A 387 3.60 -23.24 -11.18
CA GLU A 387 3.36 -22.00 -11.93
C GLU A 387 4.60 -21.07 -11.89
N PRO A 388 5.74 -21.44 -12.50
CA PRO A 388 7.03 -20.75 -12.33
C PRO A 388 7.06 -19.32 -12.84
N GLN A 389 6.20 -18.96 -13.79
CA GLN A 389 6.14 -17.62 -14.40
C GLN A 389 5.04 -16.74 -13.78
N CYS A 390 4.26 -17.25 -12.82
CA CYS A 390 3.11 -16.54 -12.27
C CYS A 390 3.46 -15.76 -11.00
N TRP A 391 4.32 -16.29 -10.13
CA TRP A 391 4.42 -15.81 -8.75
C TRP A 391 5.74 -15.10 -8.45
N TYR A 392 5.63 -13.90 -7.90
CA TYR A 392 6.74 -13.12 -7.37
C TYR A 392 6.82 -13.24 -5.84
N ASP A 393 8.03 -13.54 -5.35
CA ASP A 393 8.37 -13.54 -3.93
C ASP A 393 9.34 -12.37 -3.67
N PRO A 394 8.97 -11.39 -2.82
CA PRO A 394 9.81 -10.25 -2.53
C PRO A 394 10.98 -10.55 -1.59
N SER A 395 11.12 -11.78 -1.06
CA SER A 395 12.27 -12.13 -0.22
C SER A 395 13.58 -12.04 -0.98
N THR A 396 14.59 -11.41 -0.39
CA THR A 396 15.97 -11.44 -0.90
C THR A 396 16.66 -12.78 -0.67
N ASP A 397 16.16 -13.59 0.27
CA ASP A 397 16.66 -14.92 0.60
C ASP A 397 15.62 -15.99 0.22
N PRO A 398 15.86 -16.78 -0.86
CA PRO A 398 14.97 -17.86 -1.28
C PRO A 398 14.76 -18.94 -0.21
N SER A 399 15.67 -19.06 0.76
CA SER A 399 15.55 -20.01 1.86
C SER A 399 14.62 -19.50 2.97
N ASN A 400 14.23 -18.21 2.93
CA ASN A 400 13.33 -17.58 3.88
C ASN A 400 12.29 -16.71 3.13
N PRO A 401 11.27 -17.36 2.52
CA PRO A 401 10.28 -16.68 1.71
C PRO A 401 9.51 -15.65 2.53
N ALA A 402 9.09 -14.58 1.86
CA ALA A 402 8.32 -13.52 2.48
C ALA A 402 6.99 -14.07 3.05
N PRO A 403 6.35 -13.36 4.00
CA PRO A 403 5.04 -13.77 4.52
C PRO A 403 3.92 -13.67 3.47
N PHE A 404 4.24 -13.27 2.24
CA PHE A 404 3.33 -13.25 1.10
C PHE A 404 4.06 -13.45 -0.23
N ILE A 405 3.33 -13.91 -1.24
CA ILE A 405 3.73 -13.90 -2.66
C ILE A 405 2.58 -13.33 -3.51
N ASN A 406 2.90 -12.72 -4.65
CA ASN A 406 1.92 -12.05 -5.50
C ASN A 406 1.97 -12.55 -6.95
N ASN A 407 0.81 -12.65 -7.59
CA ASN A 407 0.63 -12.95 -9.00
C ASN A 407 0.22 -11.67 -9.75
N GLY A 408 1.23 -10.84 -10.02
CA GLY A 408 1.06 -9.55 -10.69
C GLY A 408 0.44 -8.46 -9.80
N THR A 409 0.47 -7.25 -10.34
CA THR A 409 -0.19 -6.05 -9.79
C THR A 409 -0.79 -5.26 -10.94
N LYS A 410 -1.44 -4.13 -10.66
CA LYS A 410 -1.91 -3.21 -11.71
C LYS A 410 -0.79 -2.75 -12.66
N ALA A 411 0.45 -2.64 -12.17
CA ALA A 411 1.62 -2.28 -12.98
C ALA A 411 2.24 -3.50 -13.71
N HIS A 412 1.92 -4.72 -13.30
CA HIS A 412 2.53 -5.96 -13.81
C HIS A 412 1.44 -6.83 -14.44
N GLN A 413 0.68 -6.27 -15.39
CA GLN A 413 -0.40 -7.00 -16.07
C GLN A 413 0.08 -7.99 -17.11
N TYR A 414 1.32 -7.84 -17.59
CA TYR A 414 1.99 -8.78 -18.49
C TYR A 414 2.31 -10.13 -17.83
N VAL A 415 2.31 -10.20 -16.49
CA VAL A 415 2.56 -11.45 -15.75
C VAL A 415 1.39 -12.41 -15.95
N GLN A 416 1.69 -13.64 -16.37
CA GLN A 416 0.72 -14.72 -16.55
C GLN A 416 -0.13 -14.89 -15.28
N ARG A 417 -1.45 -14.95 -15.43
CA ARG A 417 -2.37 -15.09 -14.31
C ARG A 417 -2.43 -16.53 -13.80
N SER A 418 -2.36 -16.67 -12.49
CA SER A 418 -2.38 -17.96 -11.81
C SER A 418 -3.77 -18.59 -11.86
N ALA A 419 -3.81 -19.89 -12.13
CA ALA A 419 -5.01 -20.71 -12.04
C ALA A 419 -5.29 -21.20 -10.61
N LEU A 420 -4.39 -20.95 -9.65
CA LEU A 420 -4.51 -21.40 -8.26
C LEU A 420 -5.82 -20.91 -7.63
N ASP A 421 -6.70 -21.84 -7.27
CA ASP A 421 -7.93 -21.58 -6.52
C ASP A 421 -7.83 -22.15 -5.10
N ILE A 422 -8.86 -21.91 -4.29
CA ILE A 422 -8.90 -22.39 -2.91
C ILE A 422 -8.79 -23.92 -2.83
N TYR A 423 -9.42 -24.66 -3.75
CA TYR A 423 -9.45 -26.13 -3.70
C TYR A 423 -8.09 -26.75 -4.07
N SER A 424 -7.40 -26.17 -5.04
CA SER A 424 -6.06 -26.56 -5.46
C SER A 424 -5.05 -26.24 -4.37
N LEU A 425 -5.19 -25.07 -3.72
CA LEU A 425 -4.38 -24.70 -2.56
C LEU A 425 -4.60 -25.65 -1.38
N CYS A 426 -5.84 -26.02 -1.06
CA CYS A 426 -6.14 -26.98 0.01
C CYS A 426 -5.50 -28.33 -0.27
N ARG A 427 -5.69 -28.88 -1.47
CA ARG A 427 -5.07 -30.16 -1.90
C ARG A 427 -3.55 -30.11 -1.82
N LEU A 428 -2.94 -28.99 -2.22
CA LEU A 428 -1.50 -28.80 -2.12
C LEU A 428 -1.02 -28.87 -0.67
N ILE A 429 -1.70 -28.15 0.23
CA ILE A 429 -1.36 -28.15 1.66
C ILE A 429 -1.54 -29.55 2.26
N GLU A 430 -2.63 -30.24 1.95
CA GLU A 430 -2.85 -31.61 2.42
C GLU A 430 -1.73 -32.55 1.95
N ASN A 431 -1.34 -32.50 0.68
CA ASN A 431 -0.24 -33.33 0.15
C ASN A 431 1.09 -33.07 0.86
N ILE A 432 1.40 -31.81 1.17
CA ILE A 432 2.60 -31.39 1.91
C ILE A 432 2.60 -31.97 3.33
N LEU A 433 1.43 -32.04 3.96
CA LEU A 433 1.31 -32.55 5.32
C LEU A 433 1.36 -34.08 5.40
N HIS A 434 0.90 -34.79 4.35
CA HIS A 434 0.96 -36.26 4.28
C HIS A 434 2.34 -36.78 3.85
N ASN A 435 3.16 -35.95 3.18
CA ASN A 435 4.54 -36.26 2.80
C ASN A 435 5.51 -35.26 3.46
N PRO A 436 5.68 -35.33 4.80
CA PRO A 436 6.45 -34.36 5.58
C PRO A 436 7.96 -34.39 5.31
#